data_AF-A0A2G6G5A5-F1
#
_entry.id   AF-A0A2G6G5A5-F1
#
_cell.length_a   1.000
_cell.length_b   1.000
_cell.length_c   1.000
_cell.angle_alpha   90.00
_cell.angle_beta   90.00
_cell.angle_gamma   90.00
#
_symmetry.space_group_name_H-M   'P 1'
#
loop_
_entity.id
_entity.type
_entity.pdbx_description
1 polymer ?
#
loop_
_entity_poly.entity_id
_entity_poly.type
_entity_poly.pdbx_seq_one_letter_code
_entity_poly.pdbx_strand_id
1 'polypeptide(L)'
;MTMLLLILLILWPGASICAPDAQAAAPADTRWVEFTYPDNDYKAVCIVGTFTAWQQVPLKREDSQWLLRLRVPASRAYYRFSVLEQDDRWNAIDPNNPTAINHEEYGWVSVLKAGRRLSPAGRGQERKKECRQRDCRIRRELKRDQGITSIVSYQRVDGLVLNIADSHMGKEPFAPALRWHVNYGFSSGRFGGGLCLLQPLGLAPLSLKIAIFDRTMPNNRFSGIGTMENTLAGFFLHEDYFDYHRAKGGRASLVLGQGDWLRLETGVRSVEQTRLGRRSVWSWKGGEFIPNPAIDEGTLRSLFGQIRVGRRFNHIKILYERSGGGLFGGDFNFERVWAQARGRLDLGQSQVARLDARVAAGRNLKGRLPLQERFLLGGRGTVRGYGYQSLLLPATDAPGQPFGGEMSLLANVEYSFKAGAGLGLALFYDTGMVWQDAHAAGDLGDLKSSTGIGLLRDDDENLRIDLIQRLDGGNHPVSIQMRLRRGF
;
A
#
# COMPACT_ATOMS: atom_id res chain seq x y z
N MET A 1 -49.02 64.64 -32.78
CA MET A 1 -49.81 64.00 -31.72
C MET A 1 -49.04 62.77 -31.25
N THR A 2 -48.19 62.93 -30.23
CA THR A 2 -48.38 62.39 -28.86
C THR A 2 -48.41 60.84 -28.87
N MET A 3 -47.62 60.07 -28.13
CA MET A 3 -46.74 60.31 -26.99
C MET A 3 -46.04 58.96 -26.65
N LEU A 4 -44.77 59.04 -26.23
CA LEU A 4 -44.11 58.23 -25.17
C LEU A 4 -43.90 56.68 -25.25
N LEU A 5 -42.61 56.32 -25.07
CA LEU A 5 -42.05 55.32 -24.13
C LEU A 5 -42.47 53.84 -24.24
N LEU A 6 -41.52 52.92 -24.51
CA LEU A 6 -40.74 52.20 -23.47
C LEU A 6 -39.84 51.12 -24.12
N ILE A 7 -38.56 51.14 -23.75
CA ILE A 7 -37.60 50.05 -23.97
C ILE A 7 -37.88 48.96 -22.95
N LEU A 8 -38.06 47.70 -23.36
CA LEU A 8 -37.62 46.54 -22.58
C LEU A 8 -37.51 45.28 -23.48
N LEU A 9 -36.26 44.83 -23.70
CA LEU A 9 -35.97 43.45 -24.11
C LEU A 9 -36.39 42.50 -23.00
N ILE A 10 -37.23 41.52 -23.29
CA ILE A 10 -37.37 40.31 -22.45
C ILE A 10 -37.14 39.09 -23.34
N LEU A 11 -35.98 38.48 -23.07
CA LEU A 11 -35.53 37.17 -23.53
C LEU A 11 -36.34 36.05 -22.85
N TRP A 12 -36.57 34.97 -23.62
CA TRP A 12 -36.80 33.57 -23.24
C TRP A 12 -37.23 33.20 -21.80
N PRO A 13 -38.31 32.41 -21.61
CA PRO A 13 -38.52 31.67 -20.37
C PRO A 13 -37.64 30.41 -20.39
N GLY A 14 -36.40 30.53 -19.94
CA GLY A 14 -35.67 29.38 -19.39
C GLY A 14 -36.21 29.11 -17.99
N ALA A 15 -37.12 28.15 -17.85
CA ALA A 15 -37.55 27.66 -16.55
C ALA A 15 -36.31 27.26 -15.73
N SER A 16 -36.15 27.85 -14.54
CA SER A 16 -35.07 27.50 -13.63
C SER A 16 -35.23 26.05 -13.16
N ILE A 17 -34.34 25.18 -13.60
CA ILE A 17 -34.39 23.71 -13.36
C ILE A 17 -34.01 23.33 -11.92
N CYS A 18 -33.54 24.27 -11.11
CA CYS A 18 -33.25 24.10 -9.68
C CYS A 18 -33.38 25.46 -8.97
N ALA A 19 -34.59 25.84 -8.56
CA ALA A 19 -34.78 26.98 -7.67
C ALA A 19 -34.75 26.50 -6.20
N PRO A 20 -33.92 27.09 -5.32
CA PRO A 20 -33.98 26.80 -3.90
C PRO A 20 -35.12 27.61 -3.25
N ASP A 21 -36.10 26.92 -2.64
CA ASP A 21 -37.00 27.55 -1.68
C ASP A 21 -36.29 27.68 -0.32
N ALA A 22 -36.31 28.90 0.23
CA ALA A 22 -35.99 29.32 1.59
C ALA A 22 -34.93 28.50 2.37
N GLN A 23 -33.71 29.05 2.47
CA GLN A 23 -32.63 28.52 3.32
C GLN A 23 -33.02 28.49 4.80
N ALA A 24 -33.22 27.28 5.34
CA ALA A 24 -33.22 27.04 6.78
C ALA A 24 -31.83 27.38 7.38
N ALA A 25 -31.83 28.01 8.56
CA ALA A 25 -30.63 28.46 9.25
C ALA A 25 -29.66 27.30 9.56
N ALA A 26 -28.37 27.49 9.25
CA ALA A 26 -27.35 26.47 9.46
C ALA A 26 -27.11 26.19 10.97
N PRO A 27 -27.10 24.93 11.43
CA PRO A 27 -26.81 24.58 12.82
C PRO A 27 -25.38 24.96 13.24
N ALA A 28 -25.18 25.17 14.55
CA ALA A 28 -23.99 25.79 15.14
C ALA A 28 -22.66 25.01 14.97
N ASP A 29 -22.70 23.72 14.60
CA ASP A 29 -21.50 22.90 14.38
C ASP A 29 -21.49 22.33 12.95
N THR A 30 -21.10 23.17 11.99
CA THR A 30 -21.01 22.82 10.56
C THR A 30 -19.59 23.01 10.03
N ARG A 31 -19.21 22.17 9.07
CA ARG A 31 -17.92 22.21 8.37
C ARG A 31 -18.10 22.36 6.87
N TRP A 32 -17.14 23.01 6.22
CA TRP A 32 -17.10 23.06 4.76
C TRP A 32 -16.71 21.71 4.19
N VAL A 33 -17.53 21.20 3.28
CA VAL A 33 -17.26 20.00 2.49
C VAL A 33 -17.36 20.39 1.03
N GLU A 34 -16.35 19.98 0.26
CA GLU A 34 -16.37 20.07 -1.19
C GLU A 34 -16.81 18.73 -1.76
N PHE A 35 -17.89 18.76 -2.53
CA PHE A 35 -18.43 17.62 -3.25
C PHE A 35 -18.03 17.76 -4.72
N THR A 36 -17.47 16.70 -5.28
CA THR A 36 -17.12 16.64 -6.69
C THR A 36 -17.74 15.42 -7.36
N TYR A 37 -18.22 15.61 -8.57
CA TYR A 37 -18.71 14.52 -9.42
C TYR A 37 -17.91 14.53 -10.73
N PRO A 38 -17.24 13.42 -11.09
CA PRO A 38 -16.48 13.34 -12.32
C PRO A 38 -17.43 13.37 -13.53
N ASP A 39 -16.88 13.76 -14.69
CA ASP A 39 -17.55 13.76 -15.99
C ASP A 39 -18.52 14.94 -16.21
N ASN A 40 -18.26 15.72 -17.25
CA ASN A 40 -18.92 16.99 -17.57
C ASN A 40 -19.98 16.87 -18.67
N ASP A 41 -20.17 15.67 -19.21
CA ASP A 41 -21.09 15.43 -20.32
C ASP A 41 -22.56 15.37 -19.86
N TYR A 42 -22.81 15.34 -18.55
CA TYR A 42 -24.15 15.40 -17.97
C TYR A 42 -24.82 16.78 -18.17
N LYS A 43 -26.16 16.79 -18.25
CA LYS A 43 -26.96 18.02 -18.37
C LYS A 43 -27.05 18.76 -17.03
N ALA A 44 -27.15 18.04 -15.92
CA ALA A 44 -27.11 18.59 -14.57
C ALA A 44 -26.68 17.53 -13.55
N VAL A 45 -25.97 17.97 -12.51
CA VAL A 45 -25.67 17.16 -11.32
C VAL A 45 -26.11 17.93 -10.08
N CYS A 46 -26.90 17.29 -9.22
CA CYS A 46 -27.34 17.84 -7.94
C CYS A 46 -26.91 16.92 -6.79
N ILE A 47 -26.68 17.49 -5.62
CA ILE A 47 -26.55 16.72 -4.38
C ILE A 47 -27.88 16.74 -3.62
N VAL A 48 -28.24 15.62 -3.02
CA VAL A 48 -29.37 15.48 -2.08
C VAL A 48 -28.89 14.71 -0.85
N GLY A 49 -29.29 15.13 0.35
CA GLY A 49 -28.94 14.42 1.56
C GLY A 49 -29.57 15.00 2.81
N THR A 50 -29.24 14.43 3.96
CA THR A 50 -29.81 14.85 5.25
C THR A 50 -29.53 16.32 5.57
N PHE A 51 -28.39 16.86 5.12
CA PHE A 51 -28.01 18.27 5.31
C PHE A 51 -28.64 19.23 4.29
N THR A 52 -29.27 18.73 3.23
CA THR A 52 -30.12 19.52 2.33
C THR A 52 -31.60 19.25 2.57
N ALA A 53 -31.96 18.55 3.66
CA ALA A 53 -33.30 18.02 3.89
C ALA A 53 -33.85 17.27 2.65
N TRP A 54 -32.97 16.54 1.96
CA TRP A 54 -33.24 15.81 0.70
C TRP A 54 -33.69 16.68 -0.48
N GLN A 55 -33.58 18.01 -0.38
CA GLN A 55 -33.76 18.92 -1.51
C GLN A 55 -32.54 18.90 -2.43
N GLN A 56 -32.77 19.08 -3.74
CA GLN A 56 -31.74 19.09 -4.76
C GLN A 56 -30.97 20.41 -4.75
N VAL A 57 -29.66 20.32 -4.52
CA VAL A 57 -28.76 21.47 -4.60
C VAL A 57 -27.83 21.28 -5.80
N PRO A 58 -27.87 22.16 -6.82
CA PRO A 58 -27.10 21.97 -8.04
C PRO A 58 -25.60 22.18 -7.80
N LEU A 59 -24.78 21.33 -8.42
CA LEU A 59 -23.35 21.53 -8.54
C LEU A 59 -23.07 22.47 -9.72
N LYS A 60 -21.96 23.21 -9.63
CA LYS A 60 -21.47 24.06 -10.73
C LYS A 60 -20.44 23.29 -11.55
N ARG A 61 -20.52 23.39 -12.87
CA ARG A 61 -19.54 22.79 -13.78
C ARG A 61 -18.24 23.61 -13.77
N GLU A 62 -17.11 22.99 -13.44
CA GLU A 62 -15.77 23.58 -13.48
C GLU A 62 -14.82 22.66 -14.26
N ASP A 63 -14.26 23.15 -15.36
CA ASP A 63 -13.31 22.50 -16.28
C ASP A 63 -13.67 21.06 -16.74
N SER A 64 -13.47 20.06 -15.86
CA SER A 64 -13.61 18.61 -16.13
C SER A 64 -14.43 17.85 -15.07
N GLN A 65 -15.07 18.57 -14.13
CA GLN A 65 -15.92 17.97 -13.10
C GLN A 65 -17.03 18.94 -12.64
N TRP A 66 -18.00 18.40 -11.92
CA TRP A 66 -19.00 19.19 -11.17
C TRP A 66 -18.50 19.43 -9.75
N LEU A 67 -18.73 20.63 -9.22
CA LEU A 67 -18.26 21.05 -7.91
C LEU A 67 -19.33 21.81 -7.12
N LEU A 68 -19.44 21.50 -5.83
CA LEU A 68 -20.21 22.29 -4.86
C LEU A 68 -19.51 22.31 -3.52
N ARG A 69 -19.43 23.48 -2.90
CA ARG A 69 -19.03 23.64 -1.50
C ARG A 69 -20.26 23.93 -0.66
N LEU A 70 -20.49 23.11 0.36
CA LEU A 70 -21.62 23.26 1.28
C LEU A 70 -21.15 23.11 2.73
N ARG A 71 -21.83 23.80 3.65
CA ARG A 71 -21.70 23.56 5.08
C ARG A 71 -22.53 22.35 5.47
N VAL A 72 -21.87 21.33 6.01
CA VAL A 72 -22.51 20.08 6.45
C VAL A 72 -22.30 19.94 7.96
N PRO A 73 -23.29 19.45 8.73
CA PRO A 73 -23.12 19.18 10.15
C PRO A 73 -21.87 18.31 10.43
N ALA A 74 -21.20 18.54 11.55
CA ALA A 74 -20.06 17.74 11.97
C ALA A 74 -20.45 16.29 12.32
N SER A 75 -21.74 16.02 12.53
CA SER A 75 -22.33 14.70 12.77
C SER A 75 -22.37 13.83 11.50
N ARG A 76 -22.76 12.55 11.67
CA ARG A 76 -22.94 11.62 10.55
C ARG A 76 -24.05 12.11 9.61
N ALA A 77 -23.77 12.14 8.31
CA ALA A 77 -24.76 12.52 7.31
C ALA A 77 -24.82 11.54 6.14
N TYR A 78 -25.98 11.47 5.49
CA TYR A 78 -26.24 10.62 4.34
C TYR A 78 -26.55 11.49 3.11
N TYR A 79 -26.02 11.14 1.95
CA TYR A 79 -26.25 11.87 0.72
C TYR A 79 -26.07 10.98 -0.52
N ARG A 80 -26.55 11.46 -1.67
CA ARG A 80 -26.30 10.88 -2.99
C ARG A 80 -26.33 12.00 -4.03
N PHE A 81 -25.86 11.72 -5.24
CA PHE A 81 -26.01 12.60 -6.38
C PHE A 81 -27.27 12.24 -7.17
N SER A 82 -27.99 13.23 -7.65
CA SER A 82 -29.01 13.10 -8.68
C SER A 82 -28.39 13.61 -9.97
N VAL A 83 -28.17 12.72 -10.94
CA VAL A 83 -27.55 13.01 -12.23
C VAL A 83 -28.63 13.01 -13.31
N LEU A 84 -28.57 13.98 -14.21
CA LEU A 84 -29.44 14.09 -15.38
C LEU A 84 -28.57 14.02 -16.63
N GLU A 85 -28.74 12.99 -17.44
CA GLU A 85 -28.14 12.85 -18.77
C GLU A 85 -29.25 12.86 -19.81
N GLN A 86 -29.17 13.80 -20.75
CA GLN A 86 -30.26 14.06 -21.72
C GLN A 86 -31.60 14.31 -20.99
N ASP A 87 -32.47 13.30 -20.91
CA ASP A 87 -33.77 13.34 -20.23
C ASP A 87 -33.93 12.26 -19.15
N ASP A 88 -32.95 11.38 -18.96
CA ASP A 88 -32.97 10.34 -17.93
C ASP A 88 -32.27 10.80 -16.65
N ARG A 89 -32.97 10.60 -15.52
CA ARG A 89 -32.48 10.97 -14.19
C ARG A 89 -32.28 9.73 -13.33
N TRP A 90 -31.12 9.62 -12.71
CA TRP A 90 -30.83 8.57 -11.75
C TRP A 90 -30.09 9.07 -10.53
N ASN A 91 -30.09 8.23 -9.50
CA ASN A 91 -29.34 8.48 -8.28
C ASN A 91 -28.01 7.73 -8.34
N ALA A 92 -26.91 8.44 -8.08
CA ALA A 92 -25.57 7.88 -8.01
C ALA A 92 -24.99 8.07 -6.61
N ILE A 93 -24.33 7.04 -6.09
CA ILE A 93 -23.47 7.19 -4.91
C ILE A 93 -22.23 8.01 -5.29
N ASP A 94 -21.63 8.68 -4.31
CA ASP A 94 -20.42 9.45 -4.53
C ASP A 94 -19.25 8.54 -4.94
N PRO A 95 -18.74 8.67 -6.17
CA PRO A 95 -17.68 7.81 -6.68
C PRO A 95 -16.33 8.02 -5.96
N ASN A 96 -16.16 9.16 -5.29
CA ASN A 96 -14.97 9.51 -4.53
C ASN A 96 -15.09 9.17 -3.03
N ASN A 97 -16.28 8.75 -2.57
CA ASN A 97 -16.51 8.31 -1.21
C ASN A 97 -16.67 6.78 -1.15
N PRO A 98 -15.68 6.05 -0.59
CA PRO A 98 -15.73 4.58 -0.51
C PRO A 98 -16.75 4.06 0.51
N THR A 99 -17.42 4.95 1.26
CA THR A 99 -18.38 4.58 2.29
C THR A 99 -19.80 4.82 1.78
N ALA A 100 -20.44 3.78 1.26
CA ALA A 100 -21.86 3.79 0.90
C ALA A 100 -22.60 2.67 1.63
N ILE A 101 -23.87 2.89 1.94
CA ILE A 101 -24.77 1.92 2.58
C ILE A 101 -26.10 1.91 1.84
N ASN A 102 -26.84 0.81 1.91
CA ASN A 102 -28.25 0.79 1.55
C ASN A 102 -29.07 1.18 2.79
N HIS A 103 -29.56 2.42 2.85
CA HIS A 103 -30.35 2.94 3.95
C HIS A 103 -31.81 2.56 3.78
N GLU A 104 -32.47 2.08 4.84
CA GLU A 104 -33.85 1.57 4.79
C GLU A 104 -34.84 2.56 4.16
N GLU A 105 -34.72 3.84 4.50
CA GLU A 105 -35.62 4.90 3.99
C GLU A 105 -35.19 5.49 2.64
N TYR A 106 -33.90 5.49 2.29
CA TYR A 106 -33.35 6.31 1.20
C TYR A 106 -32.65 5.51 0.10
N GLY A 107 -32.59 4.19 0.23
CA GLY A 107 -31.84 3.32 -0.68
C GLY A 107 -30.32 3.54 -0.57
N TRP A 108 -29.60 3.31 -1.67
CA TRP A 108 -28.16 3.49 -1.71
C TRP A 108 -27.74 4.96 -1.53
N VAL A 109 -26.96 5.21 -0.47
CA VAL A 109 -26.47 6.53 -0.07
C VAL A 109 -25.02 6.48 0.38
N SER A 110 -24.27 7.53 0.07
CA SER A 110 -22.93 7.77 0.62
C SER A 110 -23.00 8.31 2.04
N VAL A 111 -22.05 7.90 2.88
CA VAL A 111 -21.97 8.25 4.30
C VAL A 111 -20.82 9.22 4.53
N LEU A 112 -21.13 10.39 5.09
CA LEU A 112 -20.14 11.34 5.58
C LEU A 112 -19.94 11.12 7.09
N LYS A 113 -18.76 10.64 7.52
CA LYS A 113 -18.45 10.40 8.94
C LYS A 113 -17.78 11.61 9.61
N ALA A 114 -18.12 11.86 10.88
CA ALA A 114 -17.44 12.82 11.75
C ALA A 114 -15.96 12.43 11.94
N GLY A 115 -15.02 13.39 11.86
CA GLY A 115 -13.63 13.18 12.25
C GLY A 115 -12.55 13.12 11.14
N ARG A 116 -12.91 13.10 9.84
CA ARG A 116 -11.93 13.46 8.79
C ARG A 116 -11.81 15.00 8.72
N ARG A 117 -10.66 15.54 9.10
CA ARG A 117 -10.27 16.93 8.78
C ARG A 117 -10.23 17.07 7.26
N LEU A 118 -11.30 17.60 6.67
CA LEU A 118 -11.22 18.27 5.37
C LEU A 118 -10.72 19.68 5.70
N SER A 119 -9.52 20.02 5.24
CA SER A 119 -8.92 21.33 5.47
C SER A 119 -9.90 22.43 5.04
N PRO A 120 -10.11 23.49 5.85
CA PRO A 120 -10.91 24.64 5.43
C PRO A 120 -10.17 25.34 4.28
N ALA A 121 -10.74 25.28 3.08
CA ALA A 121 -10.27 26.10 1.97
C ALA A 121 -10.88 27.49 2.08
N GLY A 122 -10.05 28.50 2.38
CA GLY A 122 -10.28 29.87 1.90
C GLY A 122 -10.29 31.00 2.94
N ARG A 123 -9.12 31.60 3.18
CA ARG A 123 -8.92 33.04 3.07
C ARG A 123 -7.52 33.29 2.49
N GLY A 124 -7.45 34.14 1.47
CA GLY A 124 -6.20 34.56 0.84
C GLY A 124 -5.87 33.80 -0.44
N GLN A 125 -6.44 34.24 -1.57
CA GLN A 125 -5.83 34.04 -2.88
C GLN A 125 -4.47 34.75 -2.89
N GLU A 126 -3.39 34.00 -2.64
CA GLU A 126 -2.16 34.25 -3.38
C GLU A 126 -2.25 33.42 -4.66
N ARG A 127 -2.16 34.11 -5.80
CA ARG A 127 -2.11 33.53 -7.15
C ARG A 127 -1.06 32.42 -7.22
N LYS A 128 -1.46 31.17 -7.01
CA LYS A 128 -0.67 30.01 -7.41
C LYS A 128 -0.94 29.73 -8.87
N LYS A 129 0.02 30.12 -9.70
CA LYS A 129 0.17 29.67 -11.09
C LYS A 129 -0.12 28.17 -11.14
N GLU A 130 -1.10 27.80 -11.94
CA GLU A 130 -1.41 26.42 -12.27
C GLU A 130 -0.16 25.74 -12.82
N CYS A 131 0.40 24.82 -12.03
CA CYS A 131 1.32 23.84 -12.58
C CYS A 131 0.46 22.81 -13.32
N ARG A 132 0.39 22.96 -14.65
CA ARG A 132 -0.19 21.96 -15.57
C ARG A 132 0.20 20.55 -15.12
N GLN A 133 -0.81 19.78 -14.70
CA GLN A 133 -0.63 18.44 -14.13
C GLN A 133 -0.11 17.45 -15.17
N ARG A 134 1.21 17.38 -15.32
CA ARG A 134 1.93 16.17 -15.79
C ARG A 134 2.84 15.58 -14.72
N ASP A 135 2.78 16.09 -13.47
CA ASP A 135 3.80 15.80 -12.45
C ASP A 135 3.37 14.85 -11.32
N CYS A 136 3.94 13.64 -11.43
CA CYS A 136 4.62 12.88 -10.37
C CYS A 136 3.82 12.31 -9.18
N ARG A 137 3.37 11.05 -9.35
CA ARG A 137 3.03 10.11 -8.25
C ARG A 137 4.17 9.88 -7.26
N ILE A 138 5.42 10.11 -7.70
CA ILE A 138 6.63 10.12 -6.89
C ILE A 138 6.46 11.05 -5.64
N ARG A 139 5.76 12.19 -5.79
CA ARG A 139 5.45 13.11 -4.68
C ARG A 139 4.35 12.61 -3.74
N ARG A 140 3.43 11.75 -4.20
CA ARG A 140 2.34 11.22 -3.36
C ARG A 140 2.83 10.24 -2.28
N GLU A 141 3.94 9.53 -2.50
CA GLU A 141 4.53 8.65 -1.46
C GLU A 141 5.13 9.42 -0.29
N LEU A 142 5.59 10.67 -0.51
CA LEU A 142 6.14 11.54 0.54
C LEU A 142 5.08 12.46 1.16
N LYS A 143 3.95 12.68 0.47
CA LYS A 143 2.83 13.50 0.96
C LYS A 143 2.08 12.94 2.16
N ARG A 144 2.21 11.65 2.44
CA ARG A 144 1.46 10.99 3.52
C ARG A 144 2.01 11.29 4.92
N ASP A 145 3.28 11.72 5.02
CA ASP A 145 4.02 11.82 6.28
C ASP A 145 4.71 13.20 6.43
N GLN A 146 3.98 14.30 6.15
CA GLN A 146 4.46 15.63 6.54
C GLN A 146 4.18 15.87 8.02
N GLY A 147 5.22 16.21 8.77
CA GLY A 147 5.18 16.39 10.21
C GLY A 147 5.87 15.24 10.94
N ILE A 148 6.34 15.55 12.16
CA ILE A 148 7.01 14.58 13.01
C ILE A 148 6.04 13.45 13.36
N THR A 149 6.39 12.25 12.94
CA THR A 149 5.70 11.00 13.26
C THR A 149 6.53 10.20 14.25
N SER A 150 5.88 9.68 15.29
CA SER A 150 6.47 8.69 16.19
C SER A 150 5.78 7.35 15.98
N ILE A 151 6.58 6.31 15.75
CA ILE A 151 6.11 4.94 15.59
C ILE A 151 6.84 4.08 16.61
N VAL A 152 6.07 3.36 17.42
CA VAL A 152 6.59 2.33 18.31
C VAL A 152 6.44 0.98 17.62
N SER A 153 7.51 0.20 17.62
CA SER A 153 7.51 -1.17 17.08
C SER A 153 8.24 -2.12 18.03
N TYR A 154 8.05 -3.43 17.83
CA TYR A 154 8.64 -4.46 18.66
C TYR A 154 9.23 -5.57 17.79
N GLN A 155 10.43 -6.05 18.14
CA GLN A 155 11.10 -7.13 17.42
C GLN A 155 12.22 -7.79 18.24
N ARG A 156 12.64 -8.99 17.86
CA ARG A 156 13.49 -9.90 18.65
C ARG A 156 14.94 -9.46 18.88
N VAL A 157 15.45 -8.49 18.12
CA VAL A 157 16.84 -8.01 18.18
C VAL A 157 16.98 -6.73 18.98
N ASP A 158 16.14 -5.72 18.71
CA ASP A 158 16.20 -4.41 19.37
C ASP A 158 15.13 -4.25 20.46
N GLY A 159 14.21 -5.23 20.59
CA GLY A 159 13.10 -5.20 21.54
C GLY A 159 12.09 -4.13 21.17
N LEU A 160 11.73 -3.30 22.16
CA LEU A 160 11.00 -2.08 21.91
C LEU A 160 11.86 -1.14 21.06
N VAL A 161 11.28 -0.58 20.00
CA VAL A 161 11.93 0.38 19.12
C VAL A 161 11.06 1.62 19.02
N LEU A 162 11.63 2.76 19.42
CA LEU A 162 11.05 4.07 19.18
C LEU A 162 11.62 4.63 17.87
N ASN A 163 10.77 4.97 16.92
CA ASN A 163 11.14 5.60 15.66
C ASN A 163 10.52 6.99 15.57
N ILE A 164 11.34 8.00 15.28
CA ILE A 164 10.93 9.37 15.01
C ILE A 164 11.31 9.67 13.57
N ALA A 165 10.34 10.09 12.76
CA ALA A 165 10.56 10.40 11.35
C ALA A 165 9.78 11.64 10.93
N ASP A 166 10.31 12.38 9.96
CA ASP A 166 9.61 13.48 9.31
C ASP A 166 9.96 13.51 7.82
N SER A 167 9.04 14.05 7.03
CA SER A 167 9.22 14.24 5.59
C SER A 167 8.91 15.68 5.21
N HIS A 168 9.94 16.42 4.81
CA HIS A 168 9.79 17.72 4.19
C HIS A 168 9.61 17.57 2.68
N MET A 169 8.69 18.34 2.10
CA MET A 169 8.57 18.43 0.64
C MET A 169 8.48 19.89 0.25
N GLY A 170 9.34 20.30 -0.68
CA GLY A 170 9.22 21.63 -1.25
C GLY A 170 7.94 21.77 -2.08
N LYS A 171 7.39 22.99 -2.06
CA LYS A 171 6.10 23.32 -2.68
C LYS A 171 6.19 23.49 -4.19
N GLU A 172 7.36 23.85 -4.71
CA GLU A 172 7.61 24.06 -6.15
C GLU A 172 7.75 22.75 -6.92
N PRO A 173 7.43 22.66 -8.23
CA PRO A 173 7.49 21.41 -9.02
C PRO A 173 8.84 20.67 -8.98
N PHE A 174 9.95 21.42 -8.96
CA PHE A 174 11.30 20.88 -8.91
C PHE A 174 11.95 20.91 -7.53
N ALA A 175 11.21 21.33 -6.50
CA ALA A 175 11.78 21.37 -5.18
C ALA A 175 12.06 19.94 -4.66
N PRO A 176 13.20 19.76 -3.98
CA PRO A 176 13.53 18.48 -3.36
C PRO A 176 12.51 18.09 -2.29
N ALA A 177 12.42 16.79 -2.06
CA ALA A 177 11.83 16.25 -0.87
C ALA A 177 12.89 15.53 -0.04
N LEU A 178 12.82 15.73 1.27
CA LEU A 178 13.75 15.19 2.24
C LEU A 178 12.96 14.39 3.27
N ARG A 179 13.29 13.12 3.45
CA ARG A 179 12.80 12.30 4.56
C ARG A 179 13.97 11.97 5.45
N TRP A 180 13.78 12.13 6.75
CA TRP A 180 14.72 11.64 7.75
C TRP A 180 14.00 10.79 8.78
N HIS A 181 14.76 9.90 9.41
CA HIS A 181 14.28 9.13 10.56
C HIS A 181 15.44 8.83 11.49
N VAL A 182 15.14 8.76 12.78
CA VAL A 182 16.01 8.30 13.85
C VAL A 182 15.24 7.26 14.64
N ASN A 183 15.91 6.19 15.05
CA ASN A 183 15.33 5.16 15.88
C ASN A 183 16.28 4.77 17.01
N TYR A 184 15.69 4.34 18.12
CA TYR A 184 16.41 3.77 19.26
C TYR A 184 15.81 2.44 19.66
N GLY A 185 16.66 1.42 19.75
CA GLY A 185 16.30 0.06 20.13
C GLY A 185 16.65 -0.23 21.58
N PHE A 186 15.66 -0.33 22.45
CA PHE A 186 15.87 -0.36 23.90
C PHE A 186 16.61 -1.61 24.39
N SER A 187 16.30 -2.80 23.87
CA SER A 187 17.03 -4.02 24.23
C SER A 187 18.41 -4.07 23.59
N SER A 188 18.59 -3.37 22.46
CA SER A 188 19.88 -3.29 21.80
C SER A 188 20.85 -2.27 22.40
N GLY A 189 20.31 -1.21 22.99
CA GLY A 189 21.05 0.00 23.36
C GLY A 189 21.55 0.81 22.15
N ARG A 190 21.03 0.56 20.93
CA ARG A 190 21.58 1.14 19.69
C ARG A 190 20.65 2.19 19.09
N PHE A 191 21.28 3.23 18.55
CA PHE A 191 20.65 4.16 17.63
C PHE A 191 20.71 3.64 16.19
N GLY A 192 19.78 4.09 15.38
CA GLY A 192 19.82 3.98 13.94
C GLY A 192 19.06 5.13 13.29
N GLY A 193 19.10 5.19 11.98
CA GLY A 193 18.41 6.24 11.24
C GLY A 193 18.80 6.28 9.78
N GLY A 194 18.36 7.34 9.12
CA GLY A 194 18.74 7.59 7.74
C GLY A 194 18.03 8.80 7.16
N LEU A 195 18.61 9.27 6.06
CA LEU A 195 18.21 10.43 5.30
C LEU A 195 17.96 10.00 3.86
N CYS A 196 16.87 10.48 3.26
CA CYS A 196 16.51 10.23 1.88
C CYS A 196 16.17 11.56 1.20
N LEU A 197 16.99 11.96 0.25
CA LEU A 197 16.74 13.09 -0.65
C LEU A 197 16.11 12.57 -1.94
N LEU A 198 15.12 13.30 -2.45
CA LEU A 198 14.48 13.06 -3.73
C LEU A 198 14.37 14.37 -4.49
N GLN A 199 15.15 14.49 -5.56
CA GLN A 199 15.28 15.68 -6.39
C GLN A 199 14.66 15.44 -7.77
N PRO A 200 13.52 16.06 -8.10
CA PRO A 200 13.02 16.08 -9.49
C PRO A 200 14.03 16.77 -10.42
N LEU A 201 14.30 16.19 -11.59
CA LEU A 201 15.42 16.61 -12.47
C LEU A 201 15.03 17.51 -13.65
N GLY A 202 13.94 18.28 -13.58
CA GLY A 202 13.53 19.15 -14.70
C GLY A 202 12.72 18.43 -15.79
N LEU A 203 13.11 17.20 -16.12
CA LEU A 203 12.43 16.34 -17.09
C LEU A 203 11.36 15.49 -16.38
N ALA A 204 10.14 15.99 -16.24
CA ALA A 204 9.04 15.17 -15.74
C ALA A 204 8.86 13.92 -16.66
N PRO A 205 8.75 12.70 -16.11
CA PRO A 205 8.61 12.34 -14.70
C PRO A 205 9.86 11.67 -14.07
N LEU A 206 11.06 12.25 -14.26
CA LEU A 206 12.34 11.74 -13.77
C LEU A 206 12.80 12.43 -12.48
N SER A 207 13.30 11.65 -11.52
CA SER A 207 13.84 12.14 -10.24
C SER A 207 15.12 11.41 -9.84
N LEU A 208 16.07 12.11 -9.24
CA LEU A 208 17.22 11.55 -8.54
C LEU A 208 16.84 11.28 -7.08
N LYS A 209 17.15 10.08 -6.59
CA LYS A 209 16.90 9.64 -5.23
C LYS A 209 18.21 9.19 -4.60
N ILE A 210 18.60 9.84 -3.51
CA ILE A 210 19.78 9.51 -2.72
C ILE A 210 19.31 9.15 -1.31
N ALA A 211 19.72 7.99 -0.81
CA ALA A 211 19.43 7.55 0.54
C ALA A 211 20.71 7.11 1.24
N ILE A 212 20.93 7.60 2.46
CA ILE A 212 21.98 7.16 3.37
C ILE A 212 21.35 6.68 4.66
N PHE A 213 21.87 5.62 5.27
CA PHE A 213 21.28 5.03 6.46
C PHE A 213 22.29 4.21 7.25
N ASP A 214 22.01 4.09 8.53
CA ASP A 214 22.63 3.12 9.43
C ASP A 214 21.52 2.58 10.34
N ARG A 215 21.09 1.33 10.12
CA ARG A 215 19.88 0.80 10.78
C ARG A 215 19.85 -0.71 10.84
N THR A 216 19.08 -1.23 11.80
CA THR A 216 18.64 -2.62 11.81
C THR A 216 17.66 -2.83 10.66
N MET A 217 18.03 -3.65 9.68
CA MET A 217 17.27 -3.85 8.46
C MET A 217 16.57 -5.21 8.48
N PRO A 218 15.23 -5.25 8.35
CA PRO A 218 14.51 -6.50 8.21
C PRO A 218 14.67 -7.06 6.79
N ASN A 219 14.80 -8.37 6.67
CA ASN A 219 14.74 -9.13 5.44
C ASN A 219 13.38 -9.84 5.37
N ASN A 220 12.42 -9.20 4.70
CA ASN A 220 11.04 -9.66 4.64
C ASN A 220 10.41 -9.51 3.24
N ARG A 221 11.26 -9.48 2.20
CA ARG A 221 10.91 -8.99 0.87
C ARG A 221 9.74 -9.76 0.20
N PHE A 222 9.46 -10.97 0.66
CA PHE A 222 8.51 -11.88 0.02
C PHE A 222 7.24 -12.17 0.83
N SER A 223 7.24 -11.90 2.14
CA SER A 223 6.15 -12.30 3.06
C SER A 223 4.97 -11.33 3.08
N GLY A 224 5.18 -10.06 2.71
CA GLY A 224 4.12 -9.05 2.76
C GLY A 224 3.64 -8.71 4.18
N ILE A 225 4.34 -9.22 5.21
CA ILE A 225 4.05 -8.94 6.62
C ILE A 225 4.53 -7.52 6.94
N GLY A 226 3.64 -6.70 7.49
CA GLY A 226 3.96 -5.32 7.88
C GLY A 226 4.58 -5.22 9.27
N THR A 227 5.26 -4.11 9.57
CA THR A 227 5.88 -3.85 10.88
C THR A 227 4.91 -3.94 12.04
N MET A 228 3.67 -3.48 11.86
CA MET A 228 2.64 -3.57 12.91
C MET A 228 2.24 -5.02 13.21
N GLU A 229 2.05 -5.84 12.17
CA GLU A 229 1.73 -7.26 12.36
C GLU A 229 2.89 -7.99 13.06
N ASN A 230 4.13 -7.73 12.65
CA ASN A 230 5.32 -8.30 13.30
C ASN A 230 5.47 -7.82 14.75
N THR A 231 5.17 -6.55 15.02
CA THR A 231 5.23 -5.96 16.37
C THR A 231 4.27 -6.69 17.30
N LEU A 232 3.02 -6.87 16.87
CA LEU A 232 2.00 -7.52 17.69
C LEU A 232 2.28 -9.02 17.85
N ALA A 233 2.75 -9.69 16.80
CA ALA A 233 3.16 -11.08 16.88
C ALA A 233 4.36 -11.28 17.82
N GLY A 234 5.39 -10.42 17.70
CA GLY A 234 6.58 -10.51 18.56
C GLY A 234 6.23 -10.22 20.01
N PHE A 235 5.45 -9.18 20.27
CA PHE A 235 5.08 -8.79 21.62
C PHE A 235 4.12 -9.77 22.30
N PHE A 236 3.03 -10.15 21.64
CA PHE A 236 1.97 -10.95 22.25
C PHE A 236 2.13 -12.46 22.06
N LEU A 237 2.65 -12.88 20.91
CA LEU A 237 2.63 -14.29 20.49
C LEU A 237 4.00 -14.95 20.52
N HIS A 238 5.06 -14.18 20.83
CA HIS A 238 6.45 -14.66 20.77
C HIS A 238 6.87 -15.11 19.35
N GLU A 239 6.30 -14.48 18.32
CA GLU A 239 6.57 -14.82 16.93
C GLU A 239 7.14 -13.62 16.19
N ASP A 240 8.37 -13.74 15.68
CA ASP A 240 9.00 -12.70 14.87
C ASP A 240 9.30 -13.25 13.47
N TYR A 241 8.66 -12.64 12.48
CA TYR A 241 8.72 -13.05 11.09
C TYR A 241 9.66 -12.19 10.25
N PHE A 242 10.66 -11.52 10.82
CA PHE A 242 11.67 -10.80 10.03
C PHE A 242 13.07 -11.25 10.40
N ASP A 243 13.97 -11.37 9.43
CA ASP A 243 15.39 -11.56 9.72
C ASP A 243 16.14 -10.26 9.73
N TYR A 244 16.99 -10.07 10.72
CA TYR A 244 17.60 -8.77 10.96
C TYR A 244 19.09 -8.82 10.70
N HIS A 245 19.60 -7.76 10.09
CA HIS A 245 21.03 -7.50 10.03
C HIS A 245 21.24 -6.00 10.18
N ARG A 246 22.45 -5.58 10.57
CA ARG A 246 22.78 -4.17 10.51
C ARG A 246 23.15 -3.83 9.09
N ALA A 247 22.63 -2.71 8.59
CA ALA A 247 22.94 -2.21 7.26
C ALA A 247 23.37 -0.74 7.39
N LYS A 248 24.62 -0.46 6.98
CA LYS A 248 25.22 0.88 6.99
C LYS A 248 25.70 1.23 5.59
N GLY A 249 25.26 2.36 5.06
CA GLY A 249 25.67 2.82 3.73
C GLY A 249 24.60 3.61 3.02
N GLY A 250 24.50 3.44 1.70
CA GLY A 250 23.56 4.23 0.91
C GLY A 250 23.28 3.72 -0.49
N ARG A 251 22.38 4.44 -1.16
CA ARG A 251 21.89 4.18 -2.50
C ARG A 251 21.68 5.49 -3.25
N ALA A 252 22.08 5.52 -4.51
CA ALA A 252 21.74 6.57 -5.45
C ALA A 252 20.99 5.96 -6.64
N SER A 253 19.87 6.54 -7.03
CA SER A 253 19.00 5.99 -8.09
C SER A 253 18.30 7.07 -8.88
N LEU A 254 18.05 6.79 -10.15
CA LEU A 254 17.09 7.49 -10.99
C LEU A 254 15.73 6.79 -10.90
N VAL A 255 14.67 7.58 -10.69
CA VAL A 255 13.29 7.11 -10.59
C VAL A 255 12.47 7.80 -11.67
N LEU A 256 11.92 7.01 -12.58
CA LEU A 256 10.95 7.45 -13.58
C LEU A 256 9.56 6.97 -13.14
N GLY A 257 8.61 7.89 -12.99
CA GLY A 257 7.25 7.58 -12.52
C GLY A 257 6.17 8.14 -13.43
N GLN A 258 5.75 7.38 -14.44
CA GLN A 258 4.71 7.81 -15.37
C GLN A 258 3.32 7.34 -14.89
N GLY A 259 2.46 8.31 -14.58
CA GLY A 259 1.08 8.06 -14.14
C GLY A 259 0.98 7.14 -12.93
N ASP A 260 -0.06 6.31 -12.89
CA ASP A 260 -0.30 5.31 -11.85
C ASP A 260 0.07 3.87 -12.27
N TRP A 261 0.60 3.71 -13.48
CA TRP A 261 0.80 2.43 -14.12
C TRP A 261 2.27 2.12 -14.39
N LEU A 262 3.19 3.09 -14.41
CA LEU A 262 4.61 2.80 -14.64
C LEU A 262 5.49 3.42 -13.54
N ARG A 263 6.39 2.60 -13.00
CA ARG A 263 7.51 3.05 -12.19
C ARG A 263 8.76 2.28 -12.54
N LEU A 264 9.80 2.98 -12.95
CA LEU A 264 11.15 2.44 -13.14
C LEU A 264 12.08 3.09 -12.14
N GLU A 265 12.93 2.31 -11.48
CA GLU A 265 13.95 2.79 -10.56
C GLU A 265 15.24 2.01 -10.80
N THR A 266 16.30 2.68 -11.22
CA THR A 266 17.61 2.08 -11.49
C THR A 266 18.69 2.87 -10.77
N GLY A 267 19.74 2.20 -10.31
CA GLY A 267 20.79 2.87 -9.56
C GLY A 267 21.78 1.94 -8.90
N VAL A 268 22.62 2.53 -8.05
CA VAL A 268 23.71 1.85 -7.38
C VAL A 268 23.48 1.86 -5.86
N ARG A 269 23.91 0.79 -5.18
CA ARG A 269 23.97 0.75 -3.71
C ARG A 269 25.35 0.32 -3.24
N SER A 270 25.76 0.85 -2.10
CA SER A 270 26.96 0.46 -1.35
C SER A 270 26.57 0.35 0.11
N VAL A 271 26.51 -0.87 0.63
CA VAL A 271 25.98 -1.17 1.96
C VAL A 271 26.86 -2.20 2.64
N GLU A 272 27.46 -1.82 3.77
CA GLU A 272 28.07 -2.75 4.71
C GLU A 272 26.98 -3.48 5.50
N GLN A 273 27.08 -4.81 5.55
CA GLN A 273 26.13 -5.68 6.21
C GLN A 273 26.84 -6.49 7.29
N THR A 274 26.35 -6.39 8.53
CA THR A 274 26.91 -7.13 9.68
C THR A 274 25.82 -7.88 10.45
N ARG A 275 26.21 -9.01 11.03
CA ARG A 275 25.34 -9.91 11.76
C ARG A 275 24.87 -9.24 13.05
N LEU A 276 23.62 -9.51 13.40
CA LEU A 276 23.08 -9.16 14.71
C LEU A 276 22.90 -10.44 15.52
N GLY A 277 23.57 -10.48 16.67
CA GLY A 277 23.51 -11.61 17.60
C GLY A 277 22.16 -11.75 18.31
N ARG A 278 21.93 -12.93 18.88
CA ARG A 278 20.76 -13.25 19.71
C ARG A 278 20.75 -12.38 20.95
N ARG A 279 19.59 -11.80 21.29
CA ARG A 279 19.33 -11.17 22.59
C ARG A 279 18.09 -11.80 23.21
N SER A 280 18.12 -12.03 24.52
CA SER A 280 16.92 -12.41 25.25
C SER A 280 16.04 -11.17 25.35
N VAL A 281 14.87 -11.24 24.72
CA VAL A 281 13.88 -10.17 24.73
C VAL A 281 12.60 -10.77 25.27
N TRP A 282 11.95 -10.06 26.18
CA TRP A 282 10.70 -10.48 26.78
C TRP A 282 9.57 -10.62 25.74
N SER A 283 8.53 -11.38 26.04
CA SER A 283 7.26 -11.37 25.29
C SER A 283 6.14 -11.79 26.23
N TRP A 284 4.90 -11.39 25.95
CA TRP A 284 3.76 -11.70 26.79
C TRP A 284 3.53 -13.20 27.00
N LYS A 285 3.64 -13.99 25.92
CA LYS A 285 3.48 -15.46 25.96
C LYS A 285 4.65 -16.16 26.68
N GLY A 286 5.79 -15.47 26.86
CA GLY A 286 7.04 -16.06 27.33
C GLY A 286 7.69 -16.98 26.28
N GLY A 287 8.91 -17.45 26.58
CA GLY A 287 9.70 -18.31 25.70
C GLY A 287 10.97 -17.64 25.17
N GLU A 288 11.74 -18.40 24.38
CA GLU A 288 12.95 -17.92 23.71
C GLU A 288 12.76 -17.73 22.21
N PHE A 289 13.02 -16.53 21.70
CA PHE A 289 12.83 -16.25 20.28
C PHE A 289 13.76 -17.11 19.44
N ILE A 290 13.31 -17.43 18.22
CA ILE A 290 14.17 -18.06 17.22
C ILE A 290 15.47 -17.26 17.06
N PRO A 291 16.63 -17.94 16.94
CA PRO A 291 17.88 -17.25 16.69
C PRO A 291 17.79 -16.41 15.42
N ASN A 292 18.40 -15.23 15.44
CA ASN A 292 18.53 -14.44 14.24
C ASN A 292 19.48 -15.14 13.25
N PRO A 293 19.08 -15.39 11.99
CA PRO A 293 19.89 -16.16 11.06
C PRO A 293 21.29 -15.59 10.84
N ALA A 294 22.23 -16.47 10.51
CA ALA A 294 23.53 -16.04 10.02
C ALA A 294 23.37 -15.32 8.67
N ILE A 295 24.20 -14.32 8.45
CA ILE A 295 24.33 -13.63 7.17
C ILE A 295 25.78 -13.77 6.70
N ASP A 296 26.00 -13.60 5.41
CA ASP A 296 27.36 -13.38 4.91
C ASP A 296 27.70 -11.89 5.14
N GLU A 297 28.62 -11.61 6.07
CA GLU A 297 29.04 -10.24 6.37
C GLU A 297 29.93 -9.68 5.27
N GLY A 298 29.83 -8.36 5.04
CA GLY A 298 30.66 -7.69 4.04
C GLY A 298 29.98 -6.47 3.42
N THR A 299 30.71 -5.84 2.49
CA THR A 299 30.31 -4.66 1.75
C THR A 299 29.67 -5.05 0.42
N LEU A 300 28.36 -4.92 0.35
CA LEU A 300 27.60 -5.09 -0.88
C LEU A 300 27.65 -3.82 -1.73
N ARG A 301 28.29 -3.92 -2.90
CA ARG A 301 28.22 -2.92 -3.96
C ARG A 301 27.52 -3.51 -5.18
N SER A 302 26.45 -2.86 -5.64
CA SER A 302 25.65 -3.40 -6.74
C SER A 302 24.96 -2.33 -7.57
N LEU A 303 24.70 -2.69 -8.82
CA LEU A 303 23.75 -2.03 -9.70
C LEU A 303 22.41 -2.78 -9.60
N PHE A 304 21.31 -2.06 -9.44
CA PHE A 304 19.97 -2.65 -9.45
C PHE A 304 19.06 -1.89 -10.41
N GLY A 305 18.04 -2.60 -10.89
CA GLY A 305 16.91 -2.06 -11.62
C GLY A 305 15.61 -2.64 -11.08
N GLN A 306 14.57 -1.82 -10.99
CA GLN A 306 13.24 -2.25 -10.61
C GLN A 306 12.22 -1.58 -11.53
N ILE A 307 11.37 -2.37 -12.17
CA ILE A 307 10.23 -1.87 -12.93
C ILE A 307 8.93 -2.40 -12.33
N ARG A 308 7.90 -1.56 -12.31
CA ARG A 308 6.51 -1.92 -12.03
C ARG A 308 5.65 -1.39 -13.17
N VAL A 309 4.91 -2.27 -13.81
CA VAL A 309 3.92 -1.94 -14.84
C VAL A 309 2.55 -2.38 -14.34
N GLY A 310 1.54 -1.51 -14.42
CA GLY A 310 0.20 -1.71 -13.90
C GLY A 310 -0.10 -0.98 -12.59
N ARG A 311 -1.34 -1.15 -12.12
CA ARG A 311 -1.93 -0.47 -10.96
C ARG A 311 -1.78 -1.30 -9.68
N ARG A 312 -2.23 -0.75 -8.55
CA ARG A 312 -2.00 -1.31 -7.19
C ARG A 312 -2.26 -2.82 -7.09
N PHE A 313 -3.40 -3.31 -7.56
CA PHE A 313 -3.79 -4.72 -7.47
C PHE A 313 -3.56 -5.53 -8.76
N ASN A 314 -3.23 -4.83 -9.85
CA ASN A 314 -3.06 -5.40 -11.18
C ASN A 314 -1.73 -4.91 -11.74
N HIS A 315 -0.64 -5.61 -11.42
CA HIS A 315 0.69 -5.20 -11.87
C HIS A 315 1.67 -6.35 -12.03
N ILE A 316 2.66 -6.08 -12.87
CA ILE A 316 3.90 -6.85 -12.97
C ILE A 316 5.01 -6.03 -12.34
N LYS A 317 5.83 -6.66 -11.50
CA LYS A 317 7.03 -6.08 -10.91
C LYS A 317 8.23 -6.96 -11.23
N ILE A 318 9.29 -6.37 -11.75
CA ILE A 318 10.57 -7.05 -11.99
C ILE A 318 11.65 -6.29 -11.22
N LEU A 319 12.53 -7.03 -10.56
CA LEU A 319 13.73 -6.54 -9.90
C LEU A 319 14.92 -7.33 -10.46
N TYR A 320 15.93 -6.60 -10.91
CA TYR A 320 17.21 -7.13 -11.32
C TYR A 320 18.30 -6.52 -10.46
N GLU A 321 19.31 -7.31 -10.13
CA GLU A 321 20.46 -6.81 -9.40
C GLU A 321 21.73 -7.57 -9.74
N ARG A 322 22.82 -6.82 -9.89
CA ARG A 322 24.15 -7.35 -10.14
C ARG A 322 25.18 -6.73 -9.21
N SER A 323 25.98 -7.58 -8.59
CA SER A 323 27.12 -7.25 -7.75
C SER A 323 28.37 -7.95 -8.30
N GLY A 324 29.54 -7.32 -8.19
CA GLY A 324 30.81 -7.85 -8.71
C GLY A 324 31.24 -7.28 -10.08
N GLY A 325 32.56 -7.07 -10.22
CA GLY A 325 33.23 -6.55 -11.42
C GLY A 325 33.34 -5.02 -11.52
N GLY A 326 34.43 -4.52 -12.10
CA GLY A 326 34.63 -3.11 -12.46
C GLY A 326 34.56 -2.10 -11.29
N LEU A 327 34.05 -0.89 -11.57
CA LEU A 327 33.87 0.24 -10.62
C LEU A 327 33.02 -0.07 -9.36
N PHE A 328 32.46 -1.28 -9.23
CA PHE A 328 31.55 -1.69 -8.14
C PHE A 328 32.09 -2.87 -7.32
N GLY A 329 33.42 -3.06 -7.24
CA GLY A 329 34.03 -4.13 -6.45
C GLY A 329 33.68 -4.04 -4.96
N GLY A 330 32.85 -4.97 -4.49
CA GLY A 330 32.54 -5.25 -3.09
C GLY A 330 32.76 -6.74 -2.79
N ASP A 331 32.38 -7.20 -1.60
CA ASP A 331 32.70 -8.55 -1.11
C ASP A 331 31.82 -9.66 -1.72
N PHE A 332 30.77 -9.27 -2.45
CA PHE A 332 29.82 -10.18 -3.08
C PHE A 332 29.89 -10.11 -4.60
N ASN A 333 29.67 -11.25 -5.25
CA ASN A 333 29.62 -11.37 -6.70
C ASN A 333 28.43 -12.25 -7.10
N PHE A 334 27.37 -11.62 -7.60
CA PHE A 334 26.15 -12.30 -8.03
C PHE A 334 25.37 -11.49 -9.06
N GLU A 335 24.51 -12.16 -9.80
CA GLU A 335 23.51 -11.55 -10.68
C GLU A 335 22.19 -12.26 -10.42
N ARG A 336 21.10 -11.53 -10.15
CA ARG A 336 19.80 -12.13 -9.84
C ARG A 336 18.65 -11.36 -10.46
N VAL A 337 17.56 -12.09 -10.66
CA VAL A 337 16.27 -11.54 -11.08
C VAL A 337 15.16 -12.05 -10.18
N TRP A 338 14.17 -11.20 -9.93
CA TRP A 338 12.93 -11.57 -9.28
C TRP A 338 11.77 -10.88 -9.99
N ALA A 339 10.73 -11.64 -10.31
CA ALA A 339 9.54 -11.17 -10.99
C ALA A 339 8.29 -11.54 -10.21
N GLN A 340 7.26 -10.72 -10.32
CA GLN A 340 5.96 -10.96 -9.74
C GLN A 340 4.87 -10.39 -10.64
N ALA A 341 3.81 -11.17 -10.85
CA ALA A 341 2.55 -10.71 -11.40
C ALA A 341 1.47 -10.81 -10.31
N ARG A 342 0.63 -9.78 -10.21
CA ARG A 342 -0.59 -9.77 -9.40
C ARG A 342 -1.76 -9.34 -10.26
N GLY A 343 -2.89 -10.01 -10.06
CA GLY A 343 -4.15 -9.68 -10.70
C GLY A 343 -5.31 -9.76 -9.71
N ARG A 344 -6.28 -8.87 -9.89
CA ARG A 344 -7.58 -8.88 -9.24
C ARG A 344 -8.66 -8.77 -10.30
N LEU A 345 -9.59 -9.72 -10.25
CA LEU A 345 -10.82 -9.71 -11.01
C LEU A 345 -11.99 -9.58 -10.04
N ASP A 346 -12.75 -8.49 -10.17
CA ASP A 346 -14.02 -8.33 -9.44
C ASP A 346 -15.12 -9.08 -10.22
N LEU A 347 -15.87 -9.93 -9.52
CA LEU A 347 -16.86 -10.83 -10.10
C LEU A 347 -18.28 -10.38 -9.71
N GLY A 348 -19.15 -10.27 -10.71
CA GLY A 348 -20.55 -9.86 -10.56
C GLY A 348 -20.76 -8.33 -10.57
N GLN A 349 -22.00 -7.91 -10.84
CA GLN A 349 -22.35 -6.48 -11.01
C GLN A 349 -22.23 -5.64 -9.72
N SER A 350 -22.12 -6.28 -8.56
CA SER A 350 -22.06 -5.63 -7.24
C SER A 350 -20.71 -5.76 -6.52
N GLN A 351 -19.65 -6.27 -7.19
CA GLN A 351 -18.32 -6.51 -6.60
C GLN A 351 -18.37 -7.31 -5.28
N VAL A 352 -19.38 -8.19 -5.16
CA VAL A 352 -19.60 -9.01 -3.97
C VAL A 352 -18.61 -10.16 -3.91
N ALA A 353 -18.11 -10.63 -5.05
CA ALA A 353 -17.08 -11.64 -5.15
C ALA A 353 -15.83 -11.11 -5.87
N ARG A 354 -14.66 -11.65 -5.53
CA ARG A 354 -13.36 -11.27 -6.11
C ARG A 354 -12.49 -12.50 -6.26
N LEU A 355 -11.65 -12.47 -7.29
CA LEU A 355 -10.58 -13.42 -7.49
C LEU A 355 -9.26 -12.66 -7.53
N ASP A 356 -8.37 -12.96 -6.60
CA ASP A 356 -7.01 -12.44 -6.59
C ASP A 356 -6.02 -13.56 -6.88
N ALA A 357 -5.05 -13.26 -7.73
CA ALA A 357 -3.97 -14.17 -8.06
C ALA A 357 -2.62 -13.46 -7.95
N ARG A 358 -1.62 -14.20 -7.47
CA ARG A 358 -0.22 -13.77 -7.44
C ARG A 358 0.64 -14.91 -7.94
N VAL A 359 1.56 -14.62 -8.85
CA VAL A 359 2.68 -15.50 -9.19
C VAL A 359 3.97 -14.73 -8.98
N ALA A 360 4.96 -15.34 -8.35
CA ALA A 360 6.28 -14.75 -8.18
C ALA A 360 7.38 -15.79 -8.37
N ALA A 361 8.45 -15.41 -9.03
CA ALA A 361 9.61 -16.26 -9.24
C ALA A 361 10.90 -15.46 -9.05
N GLY A 362 11.90 -16.10 -8.47
CA GLY A 362 13.24 -15.53 -8.28
C GLY A 362 14.29 -16.51 -8.77
N ARG A 363 15.37 -16.01 -9.38
CA ARG A 363 16.46 -16.83 -9.86
C ARG A 363 17.81 -16.11 -9.74
N ASN A 364 18.80 -16.81 -9.23
CA ASN A 364 20.20 -16.46 -9.37
C ASN A 364 20.65 -16.77 -10.80
N LEU A 365 21.21 -15.80 -11.48
CA LEU A 365 21.68 -15.89 -12.86
C LEU A 365 23.17 -16.21 -12.91
N LYS A 366 23.97 -15.66 -11.99
CA LYS A 366 25.44 -15.85 -11.92
C LYS A 366 25.96 -15.64 -10.51
N GLY A 367 27.13 -16.21 -10.23
CA GLY A 367 27.84 -16.01 -8.96
C GLY A 367 27.11 -16.64 -7.78
N ARG A 368 27.53 -16.29 -6.55
CA ARG A 368 26.95 -16.85 -5.31
C ARG A 368 26.12 -15.79 -4.61
N LEU A 369 24.84 -16.08 -4.38
CA LEU A 369 24.00 -15.21 -3.56
C LEU A 369 24.45 -15.26 -2.10
N PRO A 370 24.73 -14.10 -1.46
CA PRO A 370 24.93 -14.08 -0.02
C PRO A 370 23.64 -14.48 0.70
N LEU A 371 23.73 -15.09 1.89
CA LEU A 371 22.60 -15.66 2.63
C LEU A 371 21.38 -14.72 2.73
N GLN A 372 21.61 -13.45 3.06
CA GLN A 372 20.58 -12.42 3.18
C GLN A 372 19.92 -12.01 1.84
N GLU A 373 20.47 -12.43 0.70
CA GLU A 373 19.95 -12.15 -0.63
C GLU A 373 19.28 -13.37 -1.30
N ARG A 374 19.30 -14.54 -0.64
CA ARG A 374 18.63 -15.77 -1.09
C ARG A 374 17.11 -15.68 -1.03
N PHE A 375 16.45 -16.54 -1.82
CA PHE A 375 15.01 -16.62 -1.87
C PHE A 375 14.47 -17.50 -0.75
N LEU A 376 13.41 -17.02 -0.11
CA LEU A 376 12.81 -17.63 1.07
C LEU A 376 11.29 -17.63 0.90
N LEU A 377 10.68 -18.79 1.11
CA LEU A 377 9.23 -19.00 1.08
C LEU A 377 8.84 -19.87 2.29
N GLY A 378 7.56 -19.83 2.63
CA GLY A 378 6.98 -20.53 3.77
C GLY A 378 6.39 -19.54 4.77
N GLY A 379 5.20 -19.85 5.26
CA GLY A 379 4.49 -19.04 6.23
C GLY A 379 3.74 -17.87 5.62
N ARG A 380 3.43 -16.92 6.50
CA ARG A 380 2.40 -15.90 6.26
C ARG A 380 2.73 -15.08 5.00
N GLY A 381 1.78 -15.03 4.06
CA GLY A 381 1.88 -14.27 2.81
C GLY A 381 2.82 -14.85 1.73
N THR A 382 3.27 -16.09 1.93
CA THR A 382 3.82 -16.96 0.88
C THR A 382 2.96 -18.23 0.80
N VAL A 383 3.41 -19.36 1.33
CA VAL A 383 2.62 -20.60 1.43
C VAL A 383 2.13 -20.76 2.87
N ARG A 384 0.83 -20.49 3.10
CA ARG A 384 0.21 -20.57 4.43
C ARG A 384 0.30 -21.99 5.01
N GLY A 385 0.23 -22.10 6.34
CA GLY A 385 0.34 -23.38 7.05
C GLY A 385 1.76 -23.93 7.21
N TYR A 386 2.73 -23.50 6.41
CA TYR A 386 4.15 -23.79 6.60
C TYR A 386 4.80 -22.81 7.59
N GLY A 387 5.91 -23.22 8.22
CA GLY A 387 6.70 -22.32 9.07
C GLY A 387 7.25 -21.13 8.29
N TYR A 388 7.49 -20.01 8.97
CA TYR A 388 8.06 -18.82 8.35
C TYR A 388 9.41 -19.14 7.68
N GLN A 389 9.51 -18.84 6.38
CA GLN A 389 10.70 -19.08 5.54
C GLN A 389 11.24 -20.52 5.58
N SER A 390 10.35 -21.49 5.83
CA SER A 390 10.73 -22.87 6.11
C SER A 390 10.76 -23.82 4.90
N LEU A 391 10.38 -23.37 3.69
CA LEU A 391 10.31 -24.27 2.54
C LEU A 391 11.69 -24.78 2.07
N LEU A 392 12.77 -24.15 2.54
CA LEU A 392 14.11 -24.69 2.43
C LEU A 392 14.90 -24.30 3.69
N LEU A 393 14.69 -25.09 4.74
CA LEU A 393 15.52 -25.05 5.95
C LEU A 393 16.73 -25.96 5.78
N PRO A 394 17.86 -25.64 6.43
CA PRO A 394 18.94 -26.59 6.58
C PRO A 394 18.42 -27.90 7.20
N ALA A 395 18.89 -29.05 6.70
CA ALA A 395 18.46 -30.38 7.14
C ALA A 395 18.90 -30.71 8.58
N THR A 396 19.83 -29.94 9.13
CA THR A 396 20.37 -30.09 10.50
C THR A 396 20.75 -28.72 11.07
N ASP A 397 20.82 -28.60 12.39
CA ASP A 397 21.36 -27.42 13.12
C ASP A 397 22.88 -27.21 12.92
N ALA A 398 23.49 -27.90 11.93
CA ALA A 398 24.91 -27.81 11.65
C ALA A 398 25.27 -26.40 11.15
N PRO A 399 26.26 -25.73 11.77
CA PRO A 399 26.73 -24.43 11.29
C PRO A 399 27.25 -24.54 9.85
N GLY A 400 26.77 -23.66 8.98
CA GLY A 400 27.20 -23.56 7.58
C GLY A 400 26.23 -24.14 6.54
N GLN A 401 25.08 -24.70 6.92
CA GLN A 401 24.09 -25.13 5.95
C GLN A 401 23.24 -23.96 5.39
N PRO A 402 22.88 -24.01 4.09
CA PRO A 402 22.23 -22.92 3.39
C PRO A 402 20.79 -22.69 3.89
N PHE A 403 20.54 -21.52 4.49
CA PHE A 403 19.18 -20.99 4.66
C PHE A 403 18.72 -20.31 3.37
N GLY A 404 17.58 -20.74 2.83
CA GLY A 404 17.06 -20.26 1.55
C GLY A 404 17.82 -20.76 0.32
N GLY A 405 17.29 -20.42 -0.85
CA GLY A 405 17.75 -20.97 -2.12
C GLY A 405 18.09 -19.93 -3.18
N GLU A 406 18.64 -20.42 -4.28
CA GLU A 406 19.01 -19.63 -5.45
C GLU A 406 17.89 -19.50 -6.48
N MET A 407 16.84 -20.31 -6.36
CA MET A 407 15.61 -20.15 -7.14
C MET A 407 14.36 -20.32 -6.26
N SER A 408 13.29 -19.64 -6.62
CA SER A 408 11.99 -19.80 -5.99
C SER A 408 10.85 -19.63 -6.99
N LEU A 409 9.73 -20.30 -6.70
CA LEU A 409 8.46 -20.16 -7.39
C LEU A 409 7.35 -20.12 -6.34
N LEU A 410 6.42 -19.20 -6.50
CA LEU A 410 5.28 -19.01 -5.62
C LEU A 410 4.05 -18.72 -6.48
N ALA A 411 2.94 -19.39 -6.19
CA ALA A 411 1.63 -19.05 -6.70
C ALA A 411 0.61 -19.02 -5.57
N ASN A 412 -0.23 -18.00 -5.57
CA ASN A 412 -1.34 -17.85 -4.65
C ASN A 412 -2.59 -17.49 -5.43
N VAL A 413 -3.70 -18.14 -5.10
CA VAL A 413 -5.03 -17.79 -5.60
C VAL A 413 -5.98 -17.70 -4.42
N GLU A 414 -6.78 -16.64 -4.39
CA GLU A 414 -7.79 -16.44 -3.36
C GLU A 414 -9.08 -15.94 -3.99
N TYR A 415 -10.16 -16.68 -3.74
CA TYR A 415 -11.52 -16.29 -4.07
C TYR A 415 -12.20 -15.80 -2.80
N SER A 416 -12.66 -14.55 -2.78
CA SER A 416 -13.35 -13.98 -1.62
C SER A 416 -14.71 -13.43 -2.00
N PHE A 417 -15.66 -13.51 -1.06
CA PHE A 417 -16.99 -12.95 -1.24
C PHE A 417 -17.56 -12.39 0.05
N LYS A 418 -18.43 -11.39 -0.06
CA LYS A 418 -19.12 -10.79 1.10
C LYS A 418 -20.24 -11.70 1.58
N ALA A 419 -20.29 -11.93 2.89
CA ALA A 419 -21.30 -12.77 3.55
C ALA A 419 -22.38 -11.95 4.29
N GLY A 420 -22.31 -10.61 4.23
CA GLY A 420 -23.23 -9.70 4.93
C GLY A 420 -22.69 -9.21 6.28
N ALA A 421 -23.34 -8.21 6.88
CA ALA A 421 -22.99 -7.67 8.21
C ALA A 421 -21.51 -7.24 8.40
N GLY A 422 -20.83 -6.83 7.31
CA GLY A 422 -19.40 -6.48 7.36
C GLY A 422 -18.46 -7.69 7.45
N LEU A 423 -18.97 -8.91 7.22
CA LEU A 423 -18.19 -10.14 7.14
C LEU A 423 -18.01 -10.59 5.69
N GLY A 424 -16.88 -11.25 5.43
CA GLY A 424 -16.58 -11.92 4.18
C GLY A 424 -15.99 -13.31 4.43
N LEU A 425 -16.05 -14.14 3.41
CA LEU A 425 -15.41 -15.45 3.38
C LEU A 425 -14.38 -15.48 2.25
N ALA A 426 -13.29 -16.22 2.46
CA ALA A 426 -12.26 -16.46 1.48
C ALA A 426 -11.96 -17.95 1.37
N LEU A 427 -11.77 -18.44 0.16
CA LEU A 427 -11.19 -19.74 -0.16
C LEU A 427 -9.85 -19.47 -0.82
N PHE A 428 -8.81 -20.20 -0.43
CA PHE A 428 -7.50 -19.97 -1.02
C PHE A 428 -6.72 -21.25 -1.26
N TYR A 429 -5.79 -21.14 -2.20
CA TYR A 429 -4.80 -22.15 -2.51
C TYR A 429 -3.45 -21.46 -2.66
N ASP A 430 -2.46 -21.93 -1.90
CA ASP A 430 -1.09 -21.46 -1.98
C ASP A 430 -0.18 -22.62 -2.36
N THR A 431 0.77 -22.37 -3.25
CA THR A 431 1.81 -23.33 -3.60
C THR A 431 3.14 -22.63 -3.83
N GLY A 432 4.23 -23.28 -3.47
CA GLY A 432 5.55 -22.73 -3.72
C GLY A 432 6.67 -23.70 -3.43
N MET A 433 7.84 -23.35 -3.93
CA MET A 433 9.06 -24.13 -3.79
C MET A 433 10.28 -23.23 -3.84
N VAL A 434 11.33 -23.64 -3.15
CA VAL A 434 12.63 -22.99 -3.14
C VAL A 434 13.67 -24.06 -3.47
N TRP A 435 14.50 -23.79 -4.46
CA TRP A 435 15.59 -24.68 -4.87
C TRP A 435 16.92 -24.12 -4.39
N GLN A 436 17.75 -24.99 -3.81
CA GLN A 436 19.08 -24.61 -3.36
C GLN A 436 19.97 -24.13 -4.52
N ASP A 437 19.85 -24.78 -5.68
CA ASP A 437 20.59 -24.47 -6.90
C ASP A 437 19.64 -23.94 -8.00
N ALA A 438 20.02 -22.84 -8.65
CA ALA A 438 19.28 -22.26 -9.78
C ALA A 438 19.31 -23.12 -11.06
N HIS A 439 20.18 -24.12 -11.14
CA HIS A 439 20.25 -25.10 -12.23
C HIS A 439 19.38 -26.34 -12.01
N ALA A 440 18.99 -26.62 -10.75
CA ALA A 440 18.09 -27.73 -10.40
C ALA A 440 16.60 -27.44 -10.71
N ALA A 441 16.31 -26.33 -11.38
CA ALA A 441 14.97 -25.88 -11.70
C ALA A 441 14.30 -26.78 -12.76
N GLY A 442 13.15 -27.36 -12.44
CA GLY A 442 12.34 -28.11 -13.40
C GLY A 442 11.51 -29.23 -12.79
N ASP A 443 11.94 -29.77 -11.64
CA ASP A 443 11.12 -30.70 -10.88
C ASP A 443 10.13 -29.94 -9.99
N LEU A 444 8.84 -30.03 -10.35
CA LEU A 444 7.72 -29.47 -9.61
C LEU A 444 7.04 -30.50 -8.70
N GLY A 445 7.55 -31.74 -8.64
CA GLY A 445 7.00 -32.83 -7.84
C GLY A 445 6.99 -32.55 -6.33
N ASP A 446 7.90 -31.70 -5.87
CA ASP A 446 8.08 -31.34 -4.46
C ASP A 446 7.39 -30.02 -4.04
N LEU A 447 6.52 -29.47 -4.89
CA LEU A 447 5.76 -28.25 -4.58
C LEU A 447 5.01 -28.37 -3.26
N LYS A 448 5.31 -27.46 -2.33
CA LYS A 448 4.64 -27.40 -1.03
C LYS A 448 3.38 -26.57 -1.18
N SER A 449 2.26 -27.16 -0.78
CA SER A 449 0.93 -26.63 -1.10
C SER A 449 0.02 -26.64 0.13
N SER A 450 -0.87 -25.65 0.20
CA SER A 450 -1.86 -25.52 1.26
C SER A 450 -3.16 -24.96 0.70
N THR A 451 -4.26 -25.26 1.37
CA THR A 451 -5.56 -24.67 1.10
C THR A 451 -6.24 -24.29 2.39
N GLY A 452 -7.25 -23.44 2.34
CA GLY A 452 -7.97 -23.06 3.53
C GLY A 452 -9.13 -22.11 3.30
N ILE A 453 -9.76 -21.78 4.42
CA ILE A 453 -10.93 -20.91 4.51
C ILE A 453 -10.58 -19.75 5.43
N GLY A 454 -10.84 -18.52 4.99
CA GLY A 454 -10.65 -17.30 5.75
C GLY A 454 -11.97 -16.63 6.09
N LEU A 455 -12.12 -16.18 7.34
CA LEU A 455 -13.15 -15.25 7.76
C LEU A 455 -12.58 -13.83 7.75
N LEU A 456 -13.21 -12.92 7.02
CA LEU A 456 -12.77 -11.55 6.77
C LEU A 456 -13.70 -10.56 7.46
N ARG A 457 -13.15 -9.44 7.92
CA ARG A 457 -13.93 -8.26 8.35
C ARG A 457 -13.70 -7.07 7.41
N ASP A 458 -14.79 -6.38 7.05
CA ASP A 458 -14.84 -5.17 6.24
C ASP A 458 -14.14 -5.29 4.87
N ASP A 459 -14.43 -6.36 4.14
CA ASP A 459 -14.04 -6.52 2.73
C ASP A 459 -12.52 -6.53 2.43
N ASP A 460 -11.74 -7.22 3.29
CA ASP A 460 -10.47 -7.90 2.91
C ASP A 460 -9.16 -7.15 3.25
N GLU A 461 -9.17 -5.98 3.92
CA GLU A 461 -7.93 -5.20 4.18
C GLU A 461 -7.43 -5.13 5.64
N ASN A 462 -8.23 -5.48 6.65
CA ASN A 462 -7.91 -5.13 8.07
C ASN A 462 -7.82 -6.30 9.07
N LEU A 463 -8.69 -7.30 9.00
CA LEU A 463 -8.64 -8.40 9.95
C LEU A 463 -9.19 -9.67 9.30
N ARG A 464 -8.43 -10.76 9.43
CA ARG A 464 -8.85 -12.08 9.01
C ARG A 464 -8.35 -13.18 9.93
N ILE A 465 -9.10 -14.27 9.96
CA ILE A 465 -8.73 -15.53 10.61
C ILE A 465 -8.85 -16.63 9.56
N ASP A 466 -7.75 -17.34 9.32
CA ASP A 466 -7.64 -18.41 8.34
C ASP A 466 -7.52 -19.75 9.06
N LEU A 467 -8.30 -20.74 8.59
CA LEU A 467 -8.12 -22.16 8.87
C LEU A 467 -7.40 -22.78 7.67
N ILE A 468 -6.24 -23.39 7.88
CA ILE A 468 -5.34 -23.80 6.81
C ILE A 468 -4.97 -25.27 6.96
N GLN A 469 -5.15 -26.03 5.87
CA GLN A 469 -4.72 -27.41 5.74
C GLN A 469 -3.52 -27.49 4.79
N ARG A 470 -2.46 -28.17 5.23
CA ARG A 470 -1.32 -28.54 4.39
C ARG A 470 -1.65 -29.77 3.55
N LEU A 471 -1.14 -29.79 2.31
CA LEU A 471 -1.42 -30.82 1.31
C LEU A 471 -0.22 -31.73 1.01
N ASP A 472 0.95 -31.48 1.62
CA ASP A 472 2.04 -32.45 1.60
C ASP A 472 1.65 -33.63 2.50
N GLY A 473 1.65 -34.84 1.95
CA GLY A 473 0.97 -36.06 2.45
C GLY A 473 1.28 -36.57 3.87
N GLY A 474 1.86 -35.75 4.74
CA GLY A 474 1.89 -35.95 6.18
C GLY A 474 0.56 -35.63 6.86
N ASN A 475 0.32 -36.27 8.00
CA ASN A 475 -0.83 -35.97 8.85
C ASN A 475 -0.57 -34.67 9.63
N HIS A 476 -0.92 -33.53 9.02
CA HIS A 476 -0.79 -32.21 9.63
C HIS A 476 -2.16 -31.72 10.13
N PRO A 477 -2.27 -31.29 11.41
CA PRO A 477 -3.51 -30.72 11.91
C PRO A 477 -3.82 -29.39 11.19
N VAL A 478 -5.10 -29.03 11.16
CA VAL A 478 -5.54 -27.72 10.67
C VAL A 478 -4.86 -26.62 11.50
N SER A 479 -4.16 -25.73 10.82
CA SER A 479 -3.51 -24.57 11.44
C SER A 479 -4.42 -23.36 11.42
N ILE A 480 -4.32 -22.53 12.47
CA ILE A 480 -5.11 -21.30 12.60
C ILE A 480 -4.18 -20.10 12.50
N GLN A 481 -4.53 -19.13 11.66
CA GLN A 481 -3.73 -17.93 11.45
C GLN A 481 -4.59 -16.67 11.51
N MET A 482 -4.21 -15.71 12.35
CA MET A 482 -4.82 -14.37 12.39
C MET A 482 -3.94 -13.35 11.67
N ARG A 483 -4.51 -12.48 10.83
CA ARG A 483 -3.78 -11.42 10.12
C ARG A 483 -4.49 -10.07 10.17
N LEU A 484 -3.70 -9.01 10.26
CA LEU A 484 -4.17 -7.62 10.29
C LEU A 484 -4.18 -6.96 8.91
N ARG A 485 -3.52 -7.56 7.93
CA ARG A 485 -3.55 -7.12 6.54
C ARG A 485 -3.40 -8.32 5.62
N ARG A 486 -3.91 -8.17 4.41
CA ARG A 486 -3.73 -9.16 3.35
C ARG A 486 -2.26 -9.25 2.94
N GLY A 487 -1.79 -10.46 2.64
CA GLY A 487 -0.39 -10.71 2.31
C GLY A 487 0.00 -10.35 0.87
N PHE A 488 -0.96 -10.29 -0.05
CA PHE A 488 -0.72 -9.94 -1.45
C PHE A 488 -1.90 -9.23 -2.11
#